data_AF-A0A0C3LCK2-F1
#
_entry.id   AF-A0A0C3LCK2-F1
#
_cell.length_a   1.000
_cell.length_b   1.000
_cell.length_c   1.000
_cell.angle_alpha   90.00
_cell.angle_beta   90.00
_cell.angle_gamma   90.00
#
_symmetry.space_group_name_H-M   'P 1'
#
loop_
_entity.id
_entity.type
_entity.pdbx_description
1 polymer ?
#
loop_
_entity_poly.entity_id
_entity_poly.type
_entity_poly.pdbx_seq_one_letter_code
_entity_poly.pdbx_strand_id
1 'polypeptide(L)'
;MTSSVHTQTVFTPQTTLHLCPQPRLLHPLQEQPCPVPQSHSHTSAPYPPRICVIMTSPSAASSTHAVEIVHSPATSTLPREPQQQLVTEFASLSRTLRAGYAAPRGHNGVLQTVASSLRHKHRAFLAQPNNTFFLEFADGGNTQIQVSVGDDAPADVPTYIGVHGMAGNLNAPYLHETLSPLIKENRGRAVVFNLRGCGDSAATSPAFHHGGSTSDLGAVVTWATTKWPNSKIYVIGTSLGGVITAKTLGQWGDECPIAAAALVSPVYGFRASSQAMETNLVSRTVFNPAVGAFYAKLVKKNKDAFDIDHWIHTRPDPFPSATVSPSFPLSSPPSIDPEAPKESRPLAQDSRSKSFATSSTSSASVFSTLPSPSTPGTSVPPTPLPRSSFDLSSPQPAPPLFTEHTPKIKEALSKSLKEVTSRILPQPLTKFCKSFVASTAHYLSGDDFMAETSAVNDLPNIRVPCLAVNCADDPLMPGKDLPRSQARQSPFVIMAVLKQGGHLGTFTTKKWKKLHGKKRYHTAVVEEWFKANEALPQIRPRPQIVNAHQGFVYPQGRPEMAFREVSQMYLKLKFTRPTYPKFKTT
;
A
#
# COMPACT_ATOMS: atom_id res chain seq x y z
N MET A 1 -9.43 -14.66 -60.19
CA MET A 1 -8.64 -13.88 -61.16
C MET A 1 -7.21 -13.81 -60.65
N THR A 2 -6.31 -14.24 -61.52
CA THR A 2 -4.86 -14.40 -61.40
C THR A 2 -4.12 -13.08 -61.20
N SER A 3 -3.08 -13.04 -60.35
CA SER A 3 -1.69 -12.99 -60.84
C SER A 3 -0.69 -12.88 -59.68
N SER A 4 0.36 -13.66 -59.83
CA SER A 4 1.62 -13.71 -59.09
C SER A 4 2.66 -12.77 -59.70
N VAL A 5 3.58 -12.20 -58.91
CA VAL A 5 4.98 -12.00 -59.33
C VAL A 5 5.93 -12.19 -58.14
N HIS A 6 6.90 -13.09 -58.35
CA HIS A 6 8.08 -13.37 -57.53
C HIS A 6 9.15 -12.28 -57.62
N THR A 7 10.00 -12.17 -56.60
CA THR A 7 11.47 -12.22 -56.82
C THR A 7 12.19 -12.58 -55.52
N GLN A 8 12.88 -13.73 -55.58
CA GLN A 8 13.93 -14.15 -54.65
C GLN A 8 15.24 -13.47 -55.03
N THR A 9 16.14 -13.25 -54.06
CA THR A 9 17.56 -13.53 -54.28
C THR A 9 18.21 -13.97 -52.98
N VAL A 10 18.87 -15.13 -53.08
CA VAL A 10 19.66 -15.85 -52.08
C VAL A 10 21.12 -15.43 -52.21
N PHE A 11 21.90 -15.39 -51.12
CA PHE A 11 23.30 -15.86 -51.08
C PHE A 11 23.84 -15.91 -49.63
N THR A 12 24.15 -17.12 -49.16
CA THR A 12 25.19 -17.49 -48.19
C THR A 12 26.28 -18.26 -48.97
N PRO A 13 27.47 -18.71 -48.45
CA PRO A 13 27.99 -18.75 -47.07
C PRO A 13 29.52 -18.43 -46.93
N GLN A 14 30.05 -18.62 -45.70
CA GLN A 14 31.39 -19.16 -45.28
C GLN A 14 32.10 -18.30 -44.21
N THR A 15 32.13 -18.74 -42.93
CA THR A 15 33.21 -19.49 -42.22
C THR A 15 34.55 -18.73 -42.21
N THR A 16 35.13 -18.31 -41.08
CA THR A 16 36.13 -19.04 -40.26
C THR A 16 36.41 -18.19 -39.00
N LEU A 17 36.02 -18.64 -37.80
CA LEU A 17 36.88 -19.15 -36.70
C LEU A 17 38.00 -18.23 -36.17
N HIS A 18 37.90 -17.90 -34.88
CA HIS A 18 38.87 -18.16 -33.78
C HIS A 18 39.27 -16.98 -32.85
N LEU A 19 39.03 -17.26 -31.56
CA LEU A 19 39.91 -17.10 -30.38
C LEU A 19 39.89 -15.81 -29.54
N CYS A 20 39.23 -15.99 -28.39
CA CYS A 20 39.57 -15.51 -27.06
C CYS A 20 41.08 -15.32 -26.78
N PRO A 21 41.49 -14.27 -26.04
CA PRO A 21 42.77 -14.30 -25.34
C PRO A 21 42.63 -13.89 -23.86
N GLN A 22 42.67 -14.89 -22.98
CA GLN A 22 43.33 -14.89 -21.66
C GLN A 22 43.86 -16.33 -21.51
N PRO A 23 45.10 -16.59 -21.01
CA PRO A 23 45.69 -15.93 -19.85
C PRO A 23 47.20 -15.61 -19.96
N ARG A 24 47.74 -14.82 -19.04
CA ARG A 24 49.18 -14.84 -18.70
C ARG A 24 49.36 -15.18 -17.23
N LEU A 25 49.97 -16.33 -17.01
CA LEU A 25 50.59 -16.78 -15.77
C LEU A 25 51.83 -15.92 -15.46
N LEU A 26 51.97 -15.53 -14.19
CA LEU A 26 53.27 -15.30 -13.54
C LEU A 26 53.29 -16.11 -12.24
N HIS A 27 54.45 -16.73 -12.02
CA HIS A 27 54.79 -17.80 -11.09
C HIS A 27 54.87 -17.36 -9.59
N PRO A 28 55.08 -18.31 -8.63
CA PRO A 28 54.46 -18.33 -7.31
C PRO A 28 55.32 -17.72 -6.22
N LEU A 29 54.68 -17.36 -5.10
CA LEU A 29 55.36 -17.12 -3.82
C LEU A 29 54.96 -18.21 -2.82
N GLN A 30 56.00 -18.77 -2.23
CA GLN A 30 56.03 -19.87 -1.26
C GLN A 30 55.08 -19.70 -0.07
N GLU A 31 54.42 -20.80 0.27
CA GLU A 31 53.83 -21.06 1.57
C GLU A 31 54.92 -21.26 2.64
N GLN A 32 54.73 -20.67 3.82
CA GLN A 32 55.18 -21.27 5.08
C GLN A 32 54.06 -21.19 6.13
N PRO A 33 53.87 -22.25 6.95
CA PRO A 33 52.72 -22.40 7.82
C PRO A 33 52.99 -21.86 9.23
N CYS A 34 51.95 -21.38 9.91
CA CYS A 34 51.96 -21.14 11.36
C CYS A 34 50.57 -21.39 11.98
N PRO A 35 50.52 -21.71 13.29
CA PRO A 35 49.98 -22.99 13.74
C PRO A 35 48.52 -22.94 14.20
N VAL A 36 47.90 -24.12 14.17
CA VAL A 36 46.63 -24.46 14.80
C VAL A 36 46.74 -24.36 16.32
N PRO A 37 45.77 -23.73 17.01
CA PRO A 37 45.43 -24.10 18.37
C PRO A 37 44.10 -24.85 18.41
N GLN A 38 44.10 -25.83 19.30
CA GLN A 38 43.08 -26.84 19.51
C GLN A 38 41.73 -26.29 19.98
N SER A 39 40.73 -27.15 19.76
CA SER A 39 39.35 -27.11 20.21
C SER A 39 39.13 -26.64 21.64
N HIS A 40 38.23 -25.66 21.82
CA HIS A 40 37.35 -25.60 22.97
C HIS A 40 35.91 -25.32 22.52
N SER A 41 35.05 -26.28 22.86
CA SER A 41 33.61 -26.27 22.73
C SER A 41 32.99 -25.21 23.64
N HIS A 42 32.34 -24.18 23.09
CA HIS A 42 31.26 -23.49 23.76
C HIS A 42 30.20 -23.06 22.74
N THR A 43 29.01 -23.59 22.93
CA THR A 43 27.76 -23.25 22.26
C THR A 43 27.39 -21.79 22.57
N SER A 44 27.55 -20.90 21.59
CA SER A 44 26.97 -19.56 21.62
C SER A 44 26.12 -19.35 20.37
N ALA A 45 24.84 -19.04 20.55
CA ALA A 45 23.87 -18.74 19.51
C ALA A 45 24.41 -17.69 18.51
N PRO A 46 24.08 -17.79 17.20
CA PRO A 46 24.59 -16.85 16.21
C PRO A 46 23.93 -15.49 16.38
N TYR A 47 24.71 -14.49 16.81
CA TYR A 47 24.37 -13.09 16.64
C TYR A 47 24.27 -12.77 15.13
N PRO A 48 23.30 -11.96 14.69
CA PRO A 48 23.23 -11.54 13.30
C PRO A 48 24.46 -10.70 12.93
N PRO A 49 24.90 -10.72 11.66
CA PRO A 49 26.07 -9.97 11.22
C PRO A 49 25.87 -8.46 11.46
N ARG A 50 26.88 -7.80 12.02
CA ARG A 50 26.92 -6.33 12.17
C ARG A 50 26.64 -5.70 10.81
N ILE A 51 25.54 -4.94 10.72
CA ILE A 51 25.16 -4.17 9.54
C ILE A 51 26.29 -3.17 9.26
N CYS A 52 27.01 -3.36 8.16
CA CYS A 52 28.13 -2.50 7.77
C CYS A 52 27.58 -1.18 7.18
N VAL A 53 27.01 -0.32 8.04
CA VAL A 53 26.91 1.11 7.74
C VAL A 53 28.35 1.59 7.59
N ILE A 54 28.69 2.37 6.56
CA ILE A 54 30.09 2.79 6.34
C ILE A 54 30.53 3.68 7.53
N MET A 55 31.10 3.05 8.57
CA MET A 55 31.50 3.65 9.83
C MET A 55 32.86 4.31 9.70
N THR A 56 32.89 5.64 9.78
CA THR A 56 34.11 6.39 10.06
C THR A 56 33.74 7.47 11.07
N SER A 57 34.49 7.58 12.16
CA SER A 57 34.29 8.59 13.20
C SER A 57 34.27 10.00 12.61
N PRO A 58 33.27 10.84 12.94
CA PRO A 58 33.26 12.23 12.49
C PRO A 58 34.27 13.04 13.34
N SER A 59 35.30 13.58 12.68
CA SER A 59 36.07 14.69 13.24
C SER A 59 35.17 15.92 13.33
N ALA A 60 35.18 16.57 14.50
CA ALA A 60 34.37 17.74 14.80
C ALA A 60 34.77 18.92 13.89
N ALA A 61 33.95 19.19 12.87
CA ALA A 61 34.03 20.40 12.07
C ALA A 61 32.68 21.11 12.06
N SER A 62 32.74 22.38 12.43
CA SER A 62 31.67 23.36 12.60
C SER A 62 30.66 23.44 11.44
N SER A 63 29.41 23.70 11.82
CA SER A 63 28.18 23.56 11.09
C SER A 63 27.96 24.58 9.96
N THR A 64 27.77 24.08 8.74
CA THR A 64 26.94 24.77 7.74
C THR A 64 26.00 23.77 7.07
N HIS A 65 24.71 23.88 7.44
CA HIS A 65 23.50 23.27 6.83
C HIS A 65 23.21 21.83 7.26
N ALA A 66 22.83 21.67 8.53
CA ALA A 66 22.41 20.40 9.12
C ALA A 66 20.98 20.04 8.71
N VAL A 67 20.77 18.79 8.30
CA VAL A 67 19.45 18.15 8.25
C VAL A 67 18.99 17.97 9.70
N GLU A 68 17.81 18.46 10.04
CA GLU A 68 17.19 18.18 11.34
C GLU A 68 16.67 16.73 11.31
N ILE A 69 17.17 15.88 12.20
CA ILE A 69 16.74 14.48 12.29
C ILE A 69 15.85 14.34 13.52
N VAL A 70 14.58 14.03 13.30
CA VAL A 70 13.57 13.84 14.32
C VAL A 70 13.28 12.34 14.43
N HIS A 71 13.55 11.75 15.58
CA HIS A 71 13.24 10.36 15.88
C HIS A 71 12.96 10.21 17.38
N SER A 72 12.40 9.07 17.78
CA SER A 72 12.17 8.77 19.19
C SER A 72 13.49 8.75 19.99
N PRO A 73 13.57 9.42 21.16
CA PRO A 73 14.77 9.42 21.98
C PRO A 73 15.14 8.01 22.43
N ALA A 74 16.44 7.79 22.69
CA ALA A 74 16.93 6.56 23.28
C ALA A 74 16.62 6.54 24.79
N THR A 75 15.39 6.20 25.17
CA THR A 75 14.94 6.22 26.58
C THR A 75 14.47 4.87 27.12
N SER A 76 14.85 3.75 26.50
CA SER A 76 14.43 2.41 26.95
C SER A 76 15.60 1.60 27.48
N THR A 77 15.46 1.08 28.70
CA THR A 77 16.32 0.04 29.31
C THR A 77 15.99 -1.37 28.81
N LEU A 78 14.91 -1.55 28.05
CA LEU A 78 14.52 -2.83 27.44
C LEU A 78 15.24 -3.06 26.10
N PRO A 79 15.56 -4.32 25.75
CA PRO A 79 16.14 -4.69 24.46
C PRO A 79 15.27 -4.18 23.32
N ARG A 80 15.87 -3.42 22.40
CA ARG A 80 15.18 -2.96 21.20
C ARG A 80 15.06 -4.11 20.20
N GLU A 81 13.91 -4.18 19.55
CA GLU A 81 13.78 -5.03 18.37
C GLU A 81 14.83 -4.59 17.32
N PRO A 82 15.39 -5.52 16.52
CA PRO A 82 16.40 -5.20 15.51
C PRO A 82 16.00 -4.04 14.58
N GLN A 83 14.71 -3.92 14.28
CA GLN A 83 14.13 -2.85 13.47
C GLN A 83 14.25 -1.47 14.14
N GLN A 84 13.96 -1.36 15.44
CA GLN A 84 14.08 -0.12 16.21
C GLN A 84 15.55 0.27 16.41
N GLN A 85 16.42 -0.71 16.58
CA GLN A 85 17.87 -0.50 16.63
C GLN A 85 18.38 0.07 15.30
N LEU A 86 18.01 -0.55 14.16
CA LEU A 86 18.36 -0.04 12.83
C LEU A 86 17.89 1.40 12.62
N VAL A 87 16.65 1.71 13.02
CA VAL A 87 16.09 3.07 12.94
C VAL A 87 16.97 4.06 13.72
N THR A 88 17.35 3.71 14.95
CA THR A 88 18.18 4.58 15.79
C THR A 88 19.60 4.73 15.24
N GLU A 89 20.21 3.64 14.78
CA GLU A 89 21.55 3.65 14.22
C GLU A 89 21.59 4.43 12.92
N PHE A 90 20.63 4.23 12.01
CA PHE A 90 20.52 5.01 10.78
C PHE A 90 20.32 6.49 11.09
N ALA A 91 19.41 6.80 12.02
CA ALA A 91 19.17 8.16 12.49
C ALA A 91 20.42 8.78 13.09
N SER A 92 21.33 8.02 13.72
CA SER A 92 22.52 8.51 14.44
C SER A 92 23.82 8.51 13.61
N LEU A 93 23.95 7.58 12.66
CA LEU A 93 25.22 7.24 12.02
C LEU A 93 25.21 7.41 10.50
N SER A 94 24.04 7.47 9.85
CA SER A 94 24.00 7.61 8.39
C SER A 94 24.66 8.92 7.96
N ARG A 95 25.74 8.78 7.18
CA ARG A 95 26.46 9.91 6.60
C ARG A 95 25.70 10.53 5.43
N THR A 96 24.98 9.74 4.64
CA THR A 96 24.17 10.27 3.53
C THR A 96 22.98 11.08 4.06
N LEU A 97 22.34 10.62 5.14
CA LEU A 97 21.27 11.36 5.82
C LEU A 97 21.77 12.70 6.41
N ARG A 98 23.02 12.75 6.87
CA ARG A 98 23.64 13.96 7.43
C ARG A 98 24.36 14.81 6.40
N ALA A 99 24.59 14.28 5.21
CA ALA A 99 25.37 14.96 4.20
C ALA A 99 24.67 16.25 3.81
N GLY A 100 25.36 17.38 4.02
CA GLY A 100 24.86 18.69 3.63
C GLY A 100 24.48 18.69 2.14
N TYR A 101 23.27 19.15 1.86
CA TYR A 101 22.77 19.38 0.51
C TYR A 101 22.66 20.90 0.26
N ALA A 102 22.57 21.33 -0.99
CA ALA A 102 22.28 22.73 -1.31
C ALA A 102 21.14 22.77 -2.31
N ALA A 103 20.15 23.59 -1.99
CA ALA A 103 19.09 23.93 -2.94
C ALA A 103 19.67 24.82 -4.06
N PRO A 104 19.11 24.79 -5.29
CA PRO A 104 19.52 25.68 -6.37
C PRO A 104 19.44 27.14 -5.91
N ARG A 105 20.39 27.99 -6.34
CA ARG A 105 20.41 29.42 -5.99
C ARG A 105 19.08 30.07 -6.39
N GLY A 106 18.38 30.61 -5.39
CA GLY A 106 17.00 31.08 -5.46
C GLY A 106 16.24 30.61 -4.22
N HIS A 107 16.14 31.46 -3.22
CA HIS A 107 15.64 31.19 -1.85
C HIS A 107 14.11 30.89 -1.78
N ASN A 108 13.51 30.33 -2.81
CA ASN A 108 12.08 30.09 -2.86
C ASN A 108 11.79 28.62 -3.14
N GLY A 109 11.28 27.91 -2.13
CA GLY A 109 10.85 26.52 -2.23
C GLY A 109 9.86 26.29 -3.38
N VAL A 110 9.09 27.30 -3.78
CA VAL A 110 8.19 27.20 -4.94
C VAL A 110 8.94 27.08 -6.27
N LEU A 111 9.99 27.87 -6.49
CA LEU A 111 10.82 27.76 -7.70
C LEU A 111 11.51 26.40 -7.77
N GLN A 112 11.87 25.84 -6.63
CA GLN A 112 12.49 24.52 -6.54
C GLN A 112 11.49 23.41 -6.86
N THR A 113 10.24 23.52 -6.40
CA THR A 113 9.13 22.64 -6.79
C THR A 113 8.89 22.67 -8.30
N VAL A 114 8.82 23.85 -8.91
CA VAL A 114 8.62 23.99 -10.36
C VAL A 114 9.83 23.47 -11.14
N ALA A 115 11.05 23.78 -10.71
CA ALA A 115 12.26 23.24 -11.35
C ALA A 115 12.32 21.70 -11.24
N SER A 116 11.79 21.13 -10.15
CA SER A 116 11.69 19.68 -9.97
C SER A 116 10.83 19.06 -11.05
N SER A 117 9.63 19.59 -11.31
CA SER A 117 8.70 19.05 -12.30
C SER A 117 9.23 19.07 -13.74
N LEU A 118 10.08 20.06 -14.08
CA LEU A 118 10.63 20.22 -15.44
C LEU A 118 11.89 19.39 -15.75
N ARG A 119 12.64 18.94 -14.72
CA ARG A 119 13.94 18.23 -14.90
C ARG A 119 13.84 16.72 -14.86
N HIS A 120 12.62 16.22 -14.79
CA HIS A 120 12.24 14.84 -14.63
C HIS A 120 12.15 14.16 -16.00
N LYS A 121 13.22 13.46 -16.43
CA LYS A 121 13.28 12.79 -17.75
C LYS A 121 13.60 11.29 -17.68
N HIS A 122 13.75 10.72 -16.48
CA HIS A 122 14.23 9.34 -16.31
C HIS A 122 13.08 8.38 -15.97
N ARG A 123 12.98 7.28 -16.70
CA ARG A 123 12.15 6.12 -16.33
C ARG A 123 13.05 5.03 -15.77
N ALA A 124 12.66 4.43 -14.65
CA ALA A 124 13.41 3.34 -14.04
C ALA A 124 13.31 2.07 -14.90
N PHE A 125 12.15 1.86 -15.51
CA PHE A 125 11.85 0.75 -16.41
C PHE A 125 10.77 1.18 -17.41
N LEU A 126 10.64 0.42 -18.49
CA LEU A 126 9.57 0.59 -19.46
C LEU A 126 8.42 -0.35 -19.13
N ALA A 127 7.19 0.13 -19.36
CA ALA A 127 6.01 -0.69 -19.29
C ALA A 127 6.12 -1.85 -20.30
N GLN A 128 5.95 -3.08 -19.82
CA GLN A 128 5.84 -4.26 -20.67
C GLN A 128 4.40 -4.80 -20.60
N PRO A 129 3.77 -5.16 -21.73
CA PRO A 129 2.39 -5.67 -21.74
C PRO A 129 2.20 -6.88 -20.81
N ASN A 130 3.16 -7.79 -20.82
CA ASN A 130 3.22 -9.02 -20.03
C ASN A 130 3.46 -8.78 -18.53
N ASN A 131 3.83 -7.55 -18.13
CA ASN A 131 4.00 -7.15 -16.73
C ASN A 131 2.99 -6.06 -16.34
N THR A 132 1.85 -6.01 -17.04
CA THR A 132 0.75 -5.09 -16.74
C THR A 132 -0.43 -5.88 -16.19
N PHE A 133 -0.86 -5.52 -14.98
CA PHE A 133 -1.96 -6.18 -14.27
C PHE A 133 -3.07 -5.18 -13.99
N PHE A 134 -4.29 -5.67 -13.80
CA PHE A 134 -5.44 -4.83 -13.47
C PHE A 134 -6.16 -5.44 -12.28
N LEU A 135 -6.41 -4.63 -11.26
CA LEU A 135 -7.21 -5.04 -10.11
C LEU A 135 -8.55 -4.32 -10.17
N GLU A 136 -9.62 -5.05 -9.88
CA GLU A 136 -10.93 -4.51 -9.54
C GLU A 136 -11.14 -4.62 -8.04
N PHE A 137 -11.57 -3.53 -7.42
CA PHE A 137 -11.88 -3.44 -5.99
C PHE A 137 -13.34 -3.79 -5.73
N ALA A 138 -13.66 -4.14 -4.48
CA ALA A 138 -15.00 -4.60 -4.10
C ALA A 138 -16.12 -3.56 -4.28
N ASP A 139 -15.79 -2.27 -4.36
CA ASP A 139 -16.73 -1.21 -4.72
C ASP A 139 -16.84 -1.00 -6.25
N GLY A 140 -16.23 -1.85 -7.07
CA GLY A 140 -16.19 -1.76 -8.52
C GLY A 140 -15.17 -0.77 -9.06
N GLY A 141 -14.38 -0.11 -8.19
CA GLY A 141 -13.23 0.68 -8.60
C GLY A 141 -12.14 -0.18 -9.23
N ASN A 142 -11.16 0.42 -9.89
CA ASN A 142 -10.04 -0.33 -10.44
C ASN A 142 -8.72 0.42 -10.35
N THR A 143 -7.63 -0.34 -10.52
CA THR A 143 -6.30 0.19 -10.78
C THR A 143 -5.55 -0.62 -11.83
N GLN A 144 -4.65 0.05 -12.55
CA GLN A 144 -3.65 -0.58 -13.39
C GLN A 144 -2.33 -0.63 -12.63
N ILE A 145 -1.64 -1.76 -12.70
CA ILE A 145 -0.34 -2.03 -12.10
C ILE A 145 0.67 -2.31 -13.21
N GLN A 146 1.90 -1.81 -13.04
CA GLN A 146 3.05 -2.17 -13.85
C GLN A 146 4.18 -2.69 -12.98
N VAL A 147 4.85 -3.73 -13.47
CA VAL A 147 5.96 -4.40 -12.80
C VAL A 147 7.23 -4.32 -13.66
N SER A 148 8.38 -4.02 -13.06
CA SER A 148 9.63 -3.87 -13.81
C SER A 148 10.20 -5.20 -14.31
N VAL A 149 10.15 -6.23 -13.46
CA VAL A 149 10.59 -7.59 -13.74
C VAL A 149 9.53 -8.54 -13.19
N GLY A 150 9.08 -9.47 -14.03
CA GLY A 150 8.02 -10.41 -13.69
C GLY A 150 8.52 -11.56 -12.82
N ASP A 151 8.04 -12.76 -13.15
CA ASP A 151 8.36 -13.99 -12.43
C ASP A 151 9.75 -14.56 -12.82
N ASP A 152 10.42 -13.96 -13.81
CA ASP A 152 11.79 -14.30 -14.22
C ASP A 152 12.87 -13.87 -13.20
N ALA A 153 12.52 -13.00 -12.24
CA ALA A 153 13.42 -12.58 -11.18
C ALA A 153 13.38 -13.58 -10.00
N PRO A 154 14.47 -13.71 -9.21
CA PRO A 154 14.49 -14.58 -8.04
C PRO A 154 13.27 -14.39 -7.12
N ALA A 155 12.75 -15.49 -6.56
CA ALA A 155 11.50 -15.46 -5.79
C ALA A 155 11.56 -14.57 -4.53
N ASP A 156 12.76 -14.41 -3.97
CA ASP A 156 13.07 -13.62 -2.78
C ASP A 156 13.56 -12.19 -3.10
N VAL A 157 13.65 -11.82 -4.39
CA VAL A 157 14.05 -10.47 -4.78
C VAL A 157 13.15 -9.43 -4.11
N PRO A 158 13.69 -8.37 -3.48
CA PRO A 158 12.89 -7.33 -2.84
C PRO A 158 11.90 -6.67 -3.79
N THR A 159 10.67 -6.44 -3.32
CA THR A 159 9.63 -5.74 -4.09
C THR A 159 9.41 -4.33 -3.54
N TYR A 160 9.58 -3.34 -4.40
CA TYR A 160 9.44 -1.91 -4.13
C TYR A 160 8.16 -1.37 -4.76
N ILE A 161 7.15 -1.13 -3.94
CA ILE A 161 5.87 -0.55 -4.37
C ILE A 161 5.97 0.98 -4.32
N GLY A 162 5.84 1.61 -5.49
CA GLY A 162 5.82 3.07 -5.61
C GLY A 162 4.40 3.63 -5.65
N VAL A 163 4.09 4.53 -4.71
CA VAL A 163 2.82 5.26 -4.62
C VAL A 163 3.03 6.69 -5.09
N HIS A 164 2.43 7.03 -6.23
CA HIS A 164 2.56 8.36 -6.80
C HIS A 164 1.76 9.41 -6.00
N GLY A 165 2.15 10.67 -6.14
CA GLY A 165 1.47 11.81 -5.55
C GLY A 165 0.25 12.27 -6.33
N MET A 166 -0.23 13.45 -5.95
CA MET A 166 -1.31 14.14 -6.62
C MET A 166 -1.02 14.33 -8.12
N ALA A 167 -2.00 14.08 -8.97
CA ALA A 167 -1.84 14.19 -10.43
C ALA A 167 -0.74 13.31 -11.06
N GLY A 168 -0.34 12.24 -10.37
CA GLY A 168 0.62 11.25 -10.88
C GLY A 168 -0.02 10.19 -11.78
N ASN A 169 0.82 9.26 -12.23
CA ASN A 169 0.45 8.03 -12.94
C ASN A 169 1.63 7.04 -12.89
N LEU A 170 1.50 5.90 -13.58
CA LEU A 170 2.55 4.87 -13.71
C LEU A 170 3.91 5.41 -14.19
N ASN A 171 3.94 6.52 -14.92
CA ASN A 171 5.14 7.14 -15.47
C ASN A 171 5.67 8.32 -14.63
N ALA A 172 5.19 8.51 -13.40
CA ALA A 172 5.58 9.61 -12.51
C ALA A 172 7.12 9.68 -12.36
N PRO A 173 7.81 10.67 -12.95
CA PRO A 173 9.26 10.59 -13.07
C PRO A 173 10.01 10.68 -11.74
N TYR A 174 9.48 11.42 -10.75
CA TYR A 174 10.05 11.49 -9.40
C TYR A 174 10.06 10.12 -8.70
N LEU A 175 9.04 9.32 -8.98
CA LEU A 175 8.91 7.98 -8.42
C LEU A 175 9.89 7.05 -9.09
N HIS A 176 9.97 7.11 -10.42
CA HIS A 176 10.96 6.38 -11.22
C HIS A 176 12.41 6.77 -10.88
N GLU A 177 12.70 8.05 -10.63
CA GLU A 177 14.03 8.50 -10.19
C GLU A 177 14.43 7.82 -8.86
N THR A 178 13.48 7.68 -7.94
CA THR A 178 13.71 7.03 -6.64
C THR A 178 13.82 5.50 -6.75
N LEU A 179 13.03 4.88 -7.63
CA LEU A 179 13.04 3.43 -7.88
C LEU A 179 14.26 2.95 -8.66
N SER A 180 14.76 3.74 -9.62
CA SER A 180 15.83 3.35 -10.55
C SER A 180 17.06 2.74 -9.87
N PRO A 181 17.66 3.31 -8.81
CA PRO A 181 18.80 2.68 -8.17
C PRO A 181 18.46 1.38 -7.45
N LEU A 182 17.23 1.20 -6.97
CA LEU A 182 16.81 0.02 -6.21
C LEU A 182 16.63 -1.21 -7.10
N ILE A 183 16.19 -1.01 -8.34
CA ILE A 183 15.93 -2.11 -9.28
C ILE A 183 17.04 -2.34 -10.30
N LYS A 184 18.04 -1.43 -10.35
CA LYS A 184 19.16 -1.55 -11.29
C LYS A 184 19.85 -2.91 -11.14
N GLU A 185 20.17 -3.54 -12.27
CA GLU A 185 20.84 -4.85 -12.33
C GLU A 185 20.05 -5.95 -11.60
N ASN A 186 18.71 -5.92 -11.70
CA ASN A 186 17.81 -6.93 -11.13
C ASN A 186 17.93 -7.11 -9.60
N ARG A 187 18.44 -6.11 -8.89
CA ARG A 187 18.54 -6.10 -7.42
C ARG A 187 17.19 -5.95 -6.71
N GLY A 188 16.15 -5.58 -7.45
CA GLY A 188 14.83 -5.32 -6.94
C GLY A 188 13.78 -5.40 -8.03
N ARG A 189 12.54 -5.67 -7.62
CA ARG A 189 11.34 -5.57 -8.44
C ARG A 189 10.61 -4.27 -8.11
N ALA A 190 10.34 -3.42 -9.09
CA ALA A 190 9.45 -2.27 -8.88
C ALA A 190 8.03 -2.63 -9.27
N VAL A 191 7.07 -2.20 -8.44
CA VAL A 191 5.63 -2.24 -8.69
C VAL A 191 5.13 -0.80 -8.60
N VAL A 192 4.49 -0.30 -9.66
CA VAL A 192 3.84 1.02 -9.65
C VAL A 192 2.40 0.85 -10.07
N PHE A 193 1.49 1.60 -9.46
CA PHE A 193 0.06 1.52 -9.79
C PHE A 193 -0.57 2.90 -9.88
N ASN A 194 -1.69 3.00 -10.59
CA ASN A 194 -2.46 4.24 -10.66
C ASN A 194 -3.36 4.36 -9.43
N LEU A 195 -3.30 5.49 -8.72
CA LEU A 195 -4.39 5.87 -7.84
C LEU A 195 -5.68 6.03 -8.66
N ARG A 196 -6.85 5.75 -8.06
CA ARG A 196 -8.15 5.74 -8.76
C ARG A 196 -8.36 6.96 -9.66
N GLY A 197 -8.78 6.68 -10.90
CA GLY A 197 -9.07 7.69 -11.91
C GLY A 197 -7.85 8.39 -12.52
N CYS A 198 -6.61 8.04 -12.14
CA CYS A 198 -5.39 8.61 -12.69
C CYS A 198 -4.86 7.87 -13.93
N GLY A 199 -4.03 8.57 -14.71
CA GLY A 199 -3.38 8.01 -15.89
C GLY A 199 -4.39 7.63 -16.98
N ASP A 200 -4.17 6.46 -17.57
CA ASP A 200 -5.03 5.90 -18.62
C ASP A 200 -6.07 4.91 -18.08
N SER A 201 -6.06 4.65 -16.77
CA SER A 201 -7.11 3.89 -16.09
C SER A 201 -8.40 4.70 -16.08
N ALA A 202 -9.46 4.16 -16.69
CA ALA A 202 -10.80 4.73 -16.55
C ALA A 202 -11.25 4.57 -15.10
N ALA A 203 -11.83 5.61 -14.50
CA ALA A 203 -12.53 5.44 -13.23
C ALA A 203 -13.82 4.63 -13.48
N THR A 204 -14.11 3.73 -12.55
CA THR A 204 -15.22 2.78 -12.67
C THR A 204 -16.10 2.71 -11.42
N SER A 205 -15.70 3.47 -10.40
CA SER A 205 -16.45 3.74 -9.19
C SER A 205 -16.57 5.25 -9.00
N PRO A 206 -17.58 5.71 -8.27
CA PRO A 206 -17.69 7.10 -7.84
C PRO A 206 -16.56 7.54 -6.89
N ALA A 207 -15.88 6.58 -6.24
CA ALA A 207 -14.75 6.86 -5.36
C ALA A 207 -13.55 7.43 -6.14
N PHE A 208 -13.05 8.59 -5.68
CA PHE A 208 -11.83 9.22 -6.18
C PHE A 208 -10.66 8.99 -5.24
N HIS A 209 -9.42 9.16 -5.69
CA HIS A 209 -8.26 9.02 -4.80
C HIS A 209 -8.12 10.22 -3.84
N HIS A 210 -7.72 9.94 -2.60
CA HIS A 210 -7.45 10.94 -1.54
C HIS A 210 -6.46 10.37 -0.50
N GLY A 211 -6.13 11.15 0.54
CA GLY A 211 -5.18 10.72 1.58
C GLY A 211 -5.65 9.50 2.40
N GLY A 212 -6.95 9.20 2.35
CA GLY A 212 -7.58 8.06 3.02
C GLY A 212 -7.75 6.82 2.13
N SER A 213 -7.23 6.81 0.90
CA SER A 213 -7.31 5.65 -0.02
C SER A 213 -6.34 4.53 0.39
N THR A 214 -6.35 4.14 1.66
CA THR A 214 -5.46 3.13 2.26
C THR A 214 -5.83 1.71 1.87
N SER A 215 -7.11 1.45 1.60
CA SER A 215 -7.62 0.16 1.14
C SER A 215 -7.03 -0.25 -0.21
N ASP A 216 -6.94 0.69 -1.15
CA ASP A 216 -6.32 0.45 -2.47
C ASP A 216 -4.84 0.05 -2.35
N LEU A 217 -4.07 0.78 -1.53
CA LEU A 217 -2.67 0.43 -1.27
C LEU A 217 -2.58 -0.92 -0.54
N GLY A 218 -3.46 -1.18 0.42
CA GLY A 218 -3.55 -2.45 1.12
C GLY A 218 -3.84 -3.63 0.19
N ALA A 219 -4.74 -3.46 -0.76
CA ALA A 219 -5.03 -4.44 -1.81
C ALA A 219 -3.79 -4.71 -2.69
N VAL A 220 -3.08 -3.67 -3.14
CA VAL A 220 -1.85 -3.83 -3.96
C VAL A 220 -0.73 -4.52 -3.16
N VAL A 221 -0.55 -4.17 -1.88
CA VAL A 221 0.41 -4.83 -0.98
C VAL A 221 0.06 -6.30 -0.77
N THR A 222 -1.22 -6.59 -0.59
CA THR A 222 -1.73 -7.96 -0.43
C THR A 222 -1.55 -8.77 -1.71
N TRP A 223 -1.91 -8.21 -2.87
CA TRP A 223 -1.67 -8.79 -4.19
C TRP A 223 -0.18 -9.13 -4.40
N ALA A 224 0.72 -8.18 -4.13
CA ALA A 224 2.16 -8.40 -4.28
C ALA A 224 2.69 -9.47 -3.32
N THR A 225 2.17 -9.50 -2.09
CA THR A 225 2.53 -10.50 -1.07
C THR A 225 2.07 -11.90 -1.46
N THR A 226 0.88 -12.04 -2.03
CA THR A 226 0.36 -13.32 -2.53
C THR A 226 1.12 -13.78 -3.77
N LYS A 227 1.45 -12.86 -4.67
CA LYS A 227 2.17 -13.16 -5.92
C LYS A 227 3.63 -13.56 -5.66
N TRP A 228 4.30 -12.90 -4.70
CA TRP A 228 5.69 -13.18 -4.35
C TRP A 228 5.86 -13.37 -2.82
N PRO A 229 5.51 -14.55 -2.27
CA PRO A 229 5.44 -14.79 -0.82
C PRO A 229 6.80 -14.71 -0.11
N ASN A 230 7.90 -14.95 -0.84
CA ASN A 230 9.26 -14.89 -0.32
C ASN A 230 9.90 -13.50 -0.45
N SER A 231 9.22 -12.54 -1.07
CA SER A 231 9.76 -11.21 -1.33
C SER A 231 9.49 -10.25 -0.17
N LYS A 232 10.52 -9.56 0.33
CA LYS A 232 10.34 -8.44 1.26
C LYS A 232 9.64 -7.30 0.52
N ILE A 233 8.54 -6.80 1.10
CA ILE A 233 7.77 -5.70 0.52
C ILE A 233 8.21 -4.38 1.14
N TYR A 234 8.64 -3.45 0.28
CA TYR A 234 8.97 -2.07 0.64
C TYR A 234 8.04 -1.10 -0.06
N VAL A 235 7.71 0.02 0.59
CA VAL A 235 6.80 1.02 0.01
C VAL A 235 7.46 2.40 -0.04
N ILE A 236 7.34 3.07 -1.19
CA ILE A 236 7.79 4.45 -1.40
C ILE A 236 6.57 5.30 -1.71
N GLY A 237 6.19 6.16 -0.77
CA GLY A 237 5.10 7.11 -0.95
C GLY A 237 5.62 8.52 -1.20
N THR A 238 5.20 9.16 -2.29
CA THR A 238 5.61 10.54 -2.60
C THR A 238 4.43 11.51 -2.51
N SER A 239 4.58 12.66 -1.84
CA SER A 239 3.53 13.67 -1.70
C SER A 239 2.24 13.08 -1.13
N LEU A 240 1.10 13.16 -1.84
CA LEU A 240 -0.15 12.48 -1.47
C LEU A 240 0.05 10.96 -1.25
N GLY A 241 0.87 10.30 -2.07
CA GLY A 241 1.22 8.89 -1.88
C GLY A 241 1.94 8.64 -0.57
N GLY A 242 2.72 9.61 -0.08
CA GLY A 242 3.36 9.54 1.25
C GLY A 242 2.35 9.63 2.39
N VAL A 243 1.26 10.40 2.22
CA VAL A 243 0.15 10.45 3.18
C VAL A 243 -0.58 9.11 3.22
N ILE A 244 -0.95 8.57 2.05
CA ILE A 244 -1.60 7.26 1.92
C ILE A 244 -0.73 6.18 2.57
N THR A 245 0.57 6.14 2.26
CA THR A 245 1.49 5.18 2.86
C THR A 245 1.57 5.34 4.37
N ALA A 246 1.80 6.55 4.91
CA ALA A 246 1.88 6.76 6.35
C ALA A 246 0.61 6.29 7.08
N LYS A 247 -0.56 6.59 6.51
CA LYS A 247 -1.86 6.19 7.05
C LYS A 247 -2.04 4.67 7.01
N THR A 248 -1.74 4.03 5.89
CA THR A 248 -1.77 2.56 5.76
C THR A 248 -0.86 1.90 6.81
N LEU A 249 0.37 2.40 7.01
CA LEU A 249 1.28 1.86 8.01
C LEU A 249 0.74 1.99 9.43
N GLY A 250 0.17 3.15 9.78
CA GLY A 250 -0.42 3.38 11.10
C GLY A 250 -1.67 2.54 11.36
N GLN A 251 -2.51 2.33 10.35
CA GLN A 251 -3.73 1.51 10.44
C GLN A 251 -3.45 0.00 10.53
N TRP A 252 -2.35 -0.46 9.92
CA TRP A 252 -1.97 -1.88 10.02
C TRP A 252 -1.22 -2.17 11.31
N GLY A 253 -0.45 -1.21 11.83
CA GLY A 253 0.30 -1.39 13.08
C GLY A 253 1.17 -2.65 13.04
N ASP A 254 1.05 -3.50 14.06
CA ASP A 254 1.84 -4.72 14.19
C ASP A 254 1.53 -5.76 13.11
N GLU A 255 0.34 -5.75 12.52
CA GLU A 255 -0.09 -6.65 11.44
C GLU A 255 0.48 -6.26 10.06
N CYS A 256 1.27 -5.19 9.97
CA CYS A 256 1.76 -4.67 8.70
C CYS A 256 2.73 -5.65 7.99
N PRO A 257 2.50 -6.06 6.73
CA PRO A 257 3.35 -6.97 5.96
C PRO A 257 4.49 -6.23 5.27
N ILE A 258 4.46 -4.90 5.28
CA ILE A 258 5.51 -4.05 4.74
C ILE A 258 6.73 -4.12 5.66
N ALA A 259 7.89 -4.44 5.09
CA ALA A 259 9.14 -4.57 5.83
C ALA A 259 9.72 -3.21 6.23
N ALA A 260 9.67 -2.22 5.34
CA ALA A 260 10.03 -0.84 5.61
C ALA A 260 9.39 0.10 4.59
N ALA A 261 9.34 1.39 4.92
CA ALA A 261 8.80 2.41 4.02
C ALA A 261 9.68 3.66 3.95
N ALA A 262 9.53 4.40 2.85
CA ALA A 262 10.08 5.72 2.64
C ALA A 262 9.00 6.70 2.18
N LEU A 263 8.87 7.83 2.87
CA LEU A 263 7.94 8.92 2.58
C LEU A 263 8.71 10.13 2.07
N VAL A 264 8.42 10.56 0.85
CA VAL A 264 9.13 11.69 0.21
C VAL A 264 8.19 12.88 0.06
N SER A 265 8.49 13.95 0.78
CA SER A 265 7.69 15.18 0.90
C SER A 265 6.18 14.93 1.17
N PRO A 266 5.80 14.07 2.12
CA PRO A 266 4.40 13.87 2.49
C PRO A 266 3.75 15.16 3.00
N VAL A 267 2.46 15.33 2.65
CA VAL A 267 1.63 16.48 3.04
C VAL A 267 0.72 16.07 4.20
N TYR A 268 1.30 15.87 5.39
CA TYR A 268 0.65 15.18 6.52
C TYR A 268 -0.71 15.73 6.96
N GLY A 269 -0.85 17.05 7.08
CA GLY A 269 -2.05 17.71 7.59
C GLY A 269 -2.73 18.58 6.52
N PHE A 270 -3.87 18.13 6.00
CA PHE A 270 -4.51 18.82 4.87
C PHE A 270 -5.08 20.19 5.23
N ARG A 271 -5.51 20.41 6.47
CA ARG A 271 -5.97 21.73 6.93
C ARG A 271 -4.84 22.76 6.90
N ALA A 272 -3.68 22.40 7.47
CA ALA A 272 -2.50 23.25 7.46
C ALA A 272 -1.98 23.48 6.02
N SER A 273 -1.96 22.43 5.20
CA SER A 273 -1.59 22.53 3.79
C SER A 273 -2.49 23.47 3.00
N SER A 274 -3.80 23.34 3.19
CA SER A 274 -4.80 24.21 2.56
C SER A 274 -4.57 25.68 2.90
N GLN A 275 -4.33 25.99 4.18
CA GLN A 275 -4.00 27.34 4.63
C GLN A 275 -2.67 27.84 4.03
N ALA A 276 -1.64 26.98 3.96
CA ALA A 276 -0.36 27.32 3.36
C ALA A 276 -0.49 27.66 1.86
N MET A 277 -1.28 26.88 1.12
CA MET A 277 -1.54 27.10 -0.30
C MET A 277 -2.31 28.40 -0.59
N GLU A 278 -3.16 28.83 0.33
CA GLU A 278 -3.97 30.05 0.19
C GLU A 278 -3.22 31.32 0.62
N THR A 279 -2.29 31.20 1.55
CA THR A 279 -1.50 32.34 2.07
C THR A 279 -0.27 32.64 1.22
N ASN A 280 0.37 31.63 0.63
CA ASN A 280 1.51 31.84 -0.26
C ASN A 280 1.04 32.31 -1.65
N LEU A 281 1.46 33.51 -2.06
CA LEU A 281 1.03 34.12 -3.32
C LEU A 281 1.28 33.21 -4.53
N VAL A 282 2.45 32.57 -4.62
CA VAL A 282 2.81 31.73 -5.77
C VAL A 282 2.07 30.39 -5.72
N SER A 283 1.91 29.79 -4.54
CA SER A 283 1.04 28.61 -4.40
C SER A 283 -0.38 28.94 -4.85
N ARG A 284 -0.92 30.10 -4.43
CA ARG A 284 -2.27 30.55 -4.77
C ARG A 284 -2.45 30.85 -6.25
N THR A 285 -1.46 31.45 -6.92
CA THR A 285 -1.58 31.90 -8.32
C THR A 285 -1.06 30.91 -9.35
N VAL A 286 -0.16 30.00 -8.97
CA VAL A 286 0.47 29.05 -9.90
C VAL A 286 0.08 27.61 -9.58
N PHE A 287 0.38 27.13 -8.37
CA PHE A 287 0.17 25.73 -8.02
C PHE A 287 -1.32 25.37 -7.95
N ASN A 288 -2.09 26.17 -7.20
CA ASN A 288 -3.49 25.92 -6.90
C ASN A 288 -4.36 25.88 -8.18
N PRO A 289 -4.23 26.83 -9.13
CA PRO A 289 -4.97 26.77 -10.38
C PRO A 289 -4.50 25.65 -11.32
N ALA A 290 -3.19 25.37 -11.39
CA ALA A 290 -2.67 24.30 -12.24
C ALA A 290 -3.17 22.92 -11.80
N VAL A 291 -3.14 22.63 -10.50
CA VAL A 291 -3.65 21.37 -9.95
C VAL A 291 -5.17 21.31 -10.05
N GLY A 292 -5.87 22.40 -9.78
CA GLY A 292 -7.33 22.50 -10.00
C GLY A 292 -7.74 22.22 -11.45
N ALA A 293 -7.00 22.74 -12.42
CA ALA A 293 -7.21 22.49 -13.85
C ALA A 293 -7.02 21.01 -14.21
N PHE A 294 -5.98 20.39 -13.66
CA PHE A 294 -5.73 18.97 -13.85
C PHE A 294 -6.88 18.11 -13.32
N TYR A 295 -7.33 18.35 -12.08
CA TYR A 295 -8.43 17.60 -11.50
C TYR A 295 -9.74 17.82 -12.25
N ALA A 296 -10.03 19.05 -12.68
CA ALA A 296 -11.20 19.33 -13.50
C ALA A 296 -11.15 18.52 -14.82
N LYS A 297 -9.99 18.43 -15.46
CA LYS A 297 -9.79 17.58 -16.65
C LYS A 297 -9.98 16.09 -16.32
N LEU A 298 -9.47 15.63 -15.18
CA LEU A 298 -9.58 14.24 -14.74
C LEU A 298 -11.03 13.85 -14.43
N VAL A 299 -11.78 14.72 -13.76
CA VAL A 299 -13.21 14.54 -13.48
C VAL A 299 -14.01 14.57 -14.78
N LYS A 300 -13.74 15.51 -15.70
CA LYS A 300 -14.38 15.56 -17.01
C LYS A 300 -14.14 14.27 -17.82
N LYS A 301 -12.92 13.73 -17.80
CA LYS A 301 -12.56 12.45 -18.45
C LYS A 301 -13.35 11.28 -17.87
N ASN A 302 -13.61 11.30 -16.56
CA ASN A 302 -14.20 10.19 -15.81
C ASN A 302 -15.66 10.46 -15.37
N LYS A 303 -16.34 11.43 -15.99
CA LYS A 303 -17.64 11.92 -15.51
C LYS A 303 -18.70 10.83 -15.35
N ASP A 304 -18.63 9.79 -16.18
CA ASP A 304 -19.59 8.68 -16.20
C ASP A 304 -19.45 7.77 -14.98
N ALA A 305 -18.27 7.72 -14.35
CA ALA A 305 -18.02 6.94 -13.14
C ALA A 305 -18.78 7.49 -11.92
N PHE A 306 -19.24 8.74 -11.98
CA PHE A 306 -19.98 9.39 -10.89
C PHE A 306 -21.51 9.31 -11.06
N ASP A 307 -22.00 8.54 -12.05
CA ASP A 307 -23.40 8.16 -12.15
C ASP A 307 -23.70 7.09 -11.09
N ILE A 308 -24.16 7.52 -9.92
CA ILE A 308 -24.37 6.66 -8.75
C ILE A 308 -25.39 5.56 -9.02
N ASP A 309 -26.45 5.86 -9.76
CA ASP A 309 -27.51 4.88 -10.00
C ASP A 309 -27.01 3.81 -10.98
N HIS A 310 -26.32 4.21 -12.04
CA HIS A 310 -25.64 3.24 -12.91
C HIS A 310 -24.60 2.40 -12.14
N TRP A 311 -23.82 3.02 -11.26
CA TRP A 311 -22.83 2.31 -10.44
C TRP A 311 -23.47 1.30 -9.48
N ILE A 312 -24.55 1.64 -8.78
CA ILE A 312 -25.25 0.71 -7.88
C ILE A 312 -25.69 -0.56 -8.62
N HIS A 313 -26.11 -0.44 -9.87
CA HIS A 313 -26.54 -1.59 -10.70
C HIS A 313 -25.40 -2.39 -11.32
N THR A 314 -24.19 -1.82 -11.43
CA THR A 314 -23.06 -2.44 -12.14
C THR A 314 -21.89 -2.83 -11.24
N ARG A 315 -21.86 -2.35 -9.99
CA ARG A 315 -20.83 -2.71 -9.02
C ARG A 315 -20.90 -4.22 -8.70
N PRO A 316 -19.75 -4.86 -8.42
CA PRO A 316 -19.75 -6.25 -7.96
C PRO A 316 -20.40 -6.36 -6.57
N ASP A 317 -20.78 -7.58 -6.20
CA ASP A 317 -21.26 -7.91 -4.86
C ASP A 317 -20.46 -9.11 -4.30
N PRO A 318 -19.27 -8.84 -3.74
CA PRO A 318 -18.41 -9.87 -3.16
C PRO A 318 -18.91 -10.36 -1.80
N PHE A 319 -19.83 -9.62 -1.16
CA PHE A 319 -20.33 -9.89 0.18
C PHE A 319 -21.86 -9.93 0.19
N PRO A 320 -22.48 -10.89 -0.54
CA PRO A 320 -23.92 -10.97 -0.60
C PRO A 320 -24.49 -11.18 0.81
N SER A 321 -25.53 -10.42 1.14
CA SER A 321 -26.31 -10.71 2.35
C SER A 321 -26.79 -12.15 2.26
N ALA A 322 -26.61 -12.93 3.34
CA ALA A 322 -27.11 -14.29 3.38
C ALA A 322 -28.57 -14.29 2.94
N THR A 323 -28.86 -14.85 1.77
CA THR A 323 -30.22 -15.02 1.28
C THR A 323 -30.97 -15.75 2.37
N VAL A 324 -31.96 -15.08 2.97
CA VAL A 324 -33.02 -15.75 3.71
C VAL A 324 -33.59 -16.75 2.72
N SER A 325 -33.29 -18.04 2.91
CA SER A 325 -33.93 -19.10 2.16
C SER A 325 -35.43 -18.82 2.19
N PRO A 326 -36.15 -18.81 1.05
CA PRO A 326 -37.58 -18.62 1.09
C PRO A 326 -38.12 -19.71 2.02
N SER A 327 -38.68 -19.28 3.15
CA SER A 327 -39.41 -20.15 4.05
C SER A 327 -40.58 -20.68 3.24
N PHE A 328 -40.43 -21.87 2.68
CA PHE A 328 -41.58 -22.64 2.21
C PHE A 328 -42.53 -22.73 3.39
N PRO A 329 -43.79 -22.26 3.26
CA PRO A 329 -44.75 -22.45 4.33
C PRO A 329 -44.85 -23.96 4.57
N LEU A 330 -44.52 -24.37 5.79
CA LEU A 330 -44.72 -25.74 6.26
C LEU A 330 -46.22 -26.02 6.12
N SER A 331 -46.61 -26.72 5.07
CA SER A 331 -47.97 -27.23 4.93
C SER A 331 -48.25 -28.10 6.14
N SER A 332 -49.17 -27.66 6.99
CA SER A 332 -49.71 -28.43 8.11
C SER A 332 -50.13 -29.83 7.63
N PRO A 333 -49.84 -30.90 8.40
CA PRO A 333 -50.16 -32.25 7.99
C PRO A 333 -51.68 -32.41 7.82
N PRO A 334 -52.15 -33.13 6.78
CA PRO A 334 -53.57 -33.31 6.57
C PRO A 334 -54.16 -34.19 7.69
N SER A 335 -55.32 -33.77 8.18
CA SER A 335 -56.22 -34.57 9.02
C SER A 335 -56.62 -35.84 8.28
N ILE A 336 -56.47 -36.97 8.96
CA ILE A 336 -56.88 -38.29 8.49
C ILE A 336 -58.40 -38.38 8.62
N ASP A 337 -59.10 -38.47 7.49
CA ASP A 337 -60.46 -39.04 7.43
C ASP A 337 -60.41 -40.43 6.77
N PRO A 338 -61.17 -41.42 7.28
CA PRO A 338 -61.06 -42.81 6.85
C PRO A 338 -62.12 -43.13 5.80
N GLU A 339 -61.74 -43.25 4.52
CA GLU A 339 -62.49 -44.07 3.57
C GLU A 339 -61.62 -44.40 2.34
N ALA A 340 -61.39 -45.71 2.14
CA ALA A 340 -60.78 -46.28 0.94
C ALA A 340 -61.90 -46.72 -0.02
N PRO A 341 -61.65 -46.89 -1.35
CA PRO A 341 -60.97 -48.12 -1.78
C PRO A 341 -60.07 -48.02 -3.04
N LYS A 342 -59.02 -48.85 -3.00
CA LYS A 342 -58.42 -49.73 -4.05
C LYS A 342 -58.37 -49.27 -5.52
N GLU A 343 -57.16 -49.24 -6.08
CA GLU A 343 -56.69 -50.05 -7.24
C GLU A 343 -55.23 -49.66 -7.58
N SER A 344 -54.27 -50.57 -7.40
CA SER A 344 -53.70 -51.53 -8.36
C SER A 344 -52.35 -51.05 -8.91
N ARG A 345 -51.31 -51.82 -8.57
CA ARG A 345 -49.90 -51.64 -8.96
C ARG A 345 -49.45 -52.95 -9.61
N PRO A 346 -48.62 -52.94 -10.66
CA PRO A 346 -47.71 -54.04 -10.93
C PRO A 346 -46.27 -53.70 -10.51
N LEU A 347 -45.61 -54.72 -9.98
CA LEU A 347 -44.19 -54.89 -9.64
C LEU A 347 -43.31 -54.77 -10.91
N ALA A 348 -42.05 -54.34 -10.87
CA ALA A 348 -40.83 -55.08 -10.45
C ALA A 348 -39.63 -54.16 -10.86
N GLN A 349 -38.37 -54.21 -10.41
CA GLN A 349 -37.52 -55.22 -9.77
C GLN A 349 -36.19 -54.52 -9.36
N ASP A 350 -35.61 -54.90 -8.20
CA ASP A 350 -34.21 -55.29 -7.96
C ASP A 350 -33.04 -54.62 -8.75
N SER A 351 -31.87 -54.27 -8.20
CA SER A 351 -31.14 -54.83 -7.07
C SER A 351 -29.82 -54.08 -6.75
N ARG A 352 -29.42 -54.22 -5.47
CA ARG A 352 -28.07 -54.47 -4.91
C ARG A 352 -27.00 -53.38 -4.85
N SER A 353 -26.90 -52.88 -3.62
CA SER A 353 -25.70 -52.64 -2.83
C SER A 353 -25.03 -53.94 -2.31
N LYS A 354 -23.72 -53.87 -2.02
CA LYS A 354 -22.93 -54.76 -1.14
C LYS A 354 -22.17 -53.82 -0.18
N SER A 355 -22.54 -53.68 1.09
CA SER A 355 -22.19 -54.53 2.26
C SER A 355 -20.74 -54.36 2.76
N PHE A 356 -20.56 -53.81 3.96
CA PHE A 356 -19.90 -54.48 5.08
C PHE A 356 -20.22 -53.76 6.41
N ALA A 357 -20.63 -54.55 7.40
CA ALA A 357 -20.87 -54.16 8.79
C ALA A 357 -20.11 -55.14 9.70
N THR A 358 -19.72 -54.72 10.90
CA THR A 358 -19.60 -55.51 12.16
C THR A 358 -19.36 -54.50 13.31
N SER A 359 -20.39 -54.22 14.14
CA SER A 359 -20.64 -54.70 15.53
C SER A 359 -19.58 -54.26 16.55
N SER A 360 -19.78 -53.33 17.50
CA SER A 360 -20.69 -53.22 18.67
C SER A 360 -20.39 -54.17 19.84
N THR A 361 -20.11 -53.60 21.03
CA THR A 361 -20.71 -54.00 22.34
C THR A 361 -20.39 -52.99 23.46
N SER A 362 -21.36 -52.84 24.37
CA SER A 362 -21.46 -51.99 25.56
C SER A 362 -20.60 -52.47 26.75
N SER A 363 -20.42 -51.70 27.84
CA SER A 363 -21.20 -51.78 29.10
C SER A 363 -20.68 -50.81 30.19
N ALA A 364 -21.47 -50.65 31.27
CA ALA A 364 -21.54 -49.52 32.20
C ALA A 364 -20.80 -49.63 33.56
N SER A 365 -20.54 -48.46 34.19
CA SER A 365 -20.77 -48.01 35.60
C SER A 365 -20.32 -48.81 36.85
N VAL A 366 -19.83 -48.08 37.88
CA VAL A 366 -20.18 -48.01 39.36
C VAL A 366 -18.94 -47.94 40.32
N PHE A 367 -19.09 -47.18 41.43
CA PHE A 367 -18.31 -46.99 42.71
C PHE A 367 -17.42 -45.72 42.80
N SER A 368 -17.77 -44.62 43.51
CA SER A 368 -17.78 -44.30 44.98
C SER A 368 -16.39 -44.48 45.66
N THR A 369 -15.83 -43.67 46.57
CA THR A 369 -16.33 -42.73 47.62
C THR A 369 -15.12 -41.93 48.21
N LEU A 370 -15.39 -40.79 48.85
CA LEU A 370 -14.59 -39.83 49.68
C LEU A 370 -13.66 -40.46 50.78
N PRO A 371 -12.71 -39.75 51.48
CA PRO A 371 -12.92 -38.45 52.19
C PRO A 371 -11.74 -37.45 52.39
N SER A 372 -12.11 -36.23 52.80
CA SER A 372 -11.27 -35.13 53.32
C SER A 372 -10.86 -35.32 54.80
N PRO A 373 -9.86 -34.57 55.31
CA PRO A 373 -10.16 -33.71 56.47
C PRO A 373 -9.40 -32.35 56.59
N SER A 374 -10.11 -31.40 57.19
CA SER A 374 -9.72 -30.32 58.14
C SER A 374 -8.69 -29.22 57.80
N THR A 375 -9.21 -27.97 57.82
CA THR A 375 -8.55 -26.66 58.00
C THR A 375 -7.99 -26.43 59.42
N PRO A 376 -7.02 -25.51 59.63
CA PRO A 376 -7.37 -24.13 60.06
C PRO A 376 -6.45 -22.99 59.56
N GLY A 377 -6.95 -21.75 59.53
CA GLY A 377 -6.11 -20.54 59.70
C GLY A 377 -6.19 -19.45 58.62
N THR A 378 -7.11 -18.50 58.85
CA THR A 378 -7.29 -17.15 58.29
C THR A 378 -6.07 -16.37 57.77
N SER A 379 -6.18 -15.81 56.55
CA SER A 379 -5.86 -14.40 56.26
C SER A 379 -6.58 -13.93 54.98
N VAL A 380 -7.14 -12.72 55.05
CA VAL A 380 -8.03 -12.10 54.06
C VAL A 380 -7.25 -11.54 52.86
N PRO A 381 -7.66 -11.78 51.59
CA PRO A 381 -7.25 -10.97 50.46
C PRO A 381 -8.33 -9.91 50.11
N PRO A 382 -7.95 -8.78 49.48
CA PRO A 382 -8.85 -7.65 49.26
C PRO A 382 -9.89 -7.93 48.16
N THR A 383 -11.04 -7.30 48.36
CA THR A 383 -12.30 -7.39 47.61
C THR A 383 -12.14 -7.09 46.10
N PRO A 384 -12.67 -7.94 45.20
CA PRO A 384 -12.90 -7.55 43.81
C PRO A 384 -14.15 -6.68 43.71
N LEU A 385 -14.04 -5.56 43.00
CA LEU A 385 -15.14 -4.66 42.65
C LEU A 385 -16.26 -5.40 41.88
N PRO A 386 -17.54 -4.99 42.05
CA PRO A 386 -18.68 -5.72 41.51
C PRO A 386 -18.70 -5.68 39.98
N ARG A 387 -18.81 -6.87 39.36
CA ARG A 387 -19.10 -7.02 37.94
C ARG A 387 -20.48 -6.43 37.65
N SER A 388 -20.52 -5.32 36.93
CA SER A 388 -21.75 -4.85 36.29
C SER A 388 -22.23 -5.93 35.33
N SER A 389 -23.46 -6.39 35.53
CA SER A 389 -24.21 -7.20 34.58
C SER A 389 -24.27 -6.47 33.24
N PHE A 390 -23.47 -6.91 32.28
CA PHE A 390 -23.64 -6.51 30.89
C PHE A 390 -24.92 -7.15 30.38
N ASP A 391 -25.92 -6.30 30.17
CA ASP A 391 -27.09 -6.60 29.38
C ASP A 391 -26.64 -7.11 28.01
N LEU A 392 -27.08 -8.32 27.64
CA LEU A 392 -26.83 -8.92 26.33
C LEU A 392 -27.70 -8.18 25.31
N SER A 393 -27.30 -6.95 24.99
CA SER A 393 -27.82 -6.22 23.84
C SER A 393 -27.56 -7.06 22.60
N SER A 394 -28.60 -7.25 21.80
CA SER A 394 -28.60 -7.89 20.48
C SER A 394 -27.32 -7.56 19.70
N PRO A 395 -26.71 -8.51 18.95
CA PRO A 395 -25.56 -8.20 18.13
C PRO A 395 -25.90 -7.02 17.22
N GLN A 396 -25.25 -5.88 17.47
CA GLN A 396 -25.28 -4.75 16.56
C GLN A 396 -24.85 -5.27 15.18
N PRO A 397 -25.63 -5.05 14.11
CA PRO A 397 -25.21 -5.46 12.78
C PRO A 397 -23.84 -4.84 12.49
N ALA A 398 -22.92 -5.65 11.97
CA ALA A 398 -21.61 -5.14 11.54
C ALA A 398 -21.83 -3.94 10.62
N PRO A 399 -21.11 -2.82 10.81
CA PRO A 399 -21.25 -1.66 9.94
C PRO A 399 -21.05 -2.10 8.48
N PRO A 400 -21.81 -1.52 7.54
CA PRO A 400 -21.71 -1.92 6.15
C PRO A 400 -20.27 -1.70 5.66
N LEU A 401 -19.72 -2.71 4.98
CA LEU A 401 -18.36 -2.72 4.44
C LEU A 401 -18.08 -1.54 3.50
N PHE A 402 -19.14 -1.00 2.90
CA PHE A 402 -19.12 0.22 2.11
C PHE A 402 -20.18 1.16 2.64
N THR A 403 -19.80 2.40 2.94
CA THR A 403 -20.77 3.44 3.27
C THR A 403 -21.64 3.69 2.04
N GLU A 404 -22.93 3.38 2.11
CA GLU A 404 -23.80 3.66 0.97
C GLU A 404 -23.93 5.17 0.75
N HIS A 405 -24.06 5.58 -0.52
CA HIS A 405 -24.29 6.97 -0.86
C HIS A 405 -25.69 7.37 -0.39
N THR A 406 -25.77 8.00 0.79
CA THR A 406 -27.02 8.57 1.30
C THR A 406 -27.59 9.59 0.29
N PRO A 407 -28.91 9.86 0.30
CA PRO A 407 -29.51 10.87 -0.58
C PRO A 407 -28.77 12.23 -0.53
N LYS A 408 -28.32 12.63 0.67
CA LYS A 408 -27.53 13.86 0.87
C LYS A 408 -26.17 13.82 0.17
N ILE A 409 -25.46 12.68 0.21
CA ILE A 409 -24.18 12.52 -0.49
C ILE A 409 -24.40 12.50 -2.00
N LYS A 410 -25.45 11.82 -2.50
CA LYS A 410 -25.80 11.82 -3.93
C LYS A 410 -26.06 13.24 -4.44
N GLU A 411 -26.82 14.03 -3.68
CA GLU A 411 -27.10 15.43 -4.01
C GLU A 411 -25.83 16.29 -4.00
N ALA A 412 -25.01 16.19 -2.94
CA ALA A 412 -23.76 16.92 -2.81
C ALA A 412 -22.76 16.59 -3.93
N LEU A 413 -22.64 15.30 -4.30
CA LEU A 413 -21.82 14.85 -5.41
C LEU A 413 -22.35 15.37 -6.74
N SER A 414 -23.65 15.27 -7.00
CA SER A 414 -24.27 15.79 -8.24
C SER A 414 -24.05 17.30 -8.39
N LYS A 415 -24.24 18.06 -7.31
CA LYS A 415 -24.00 19.51 -7.26
C LYS A 415 -22.54 19.85 -7.53
N SER A 416 -21.61 19.20 -6.84
CA SER A 416 -20.17 19.46 -7.00
C SER A 416 -19.66 19.01 -8.38
N LEU A 417 -20.14 17.88 -8.92
CA LEU A 417 -19.83 17.41 -10.27
C LEU A 417 -20.26 18.44 -11.33
N LYS A 418 -21.48 18.97 -11.22
CA LYS A 418 -21.95 20.07 -12.09
C LYS A 418 -21.03 21.29 -11.97
N GLU A 419 -20.63 21.65 -10.76
CA GLU A 419 -19.75 22.80 -10.53
C GLU A 419 -18.34 22.62 -11.11
N VAL A 420 -17.76 21.42 -11.03
CA VAL A 420 -16.44 21.10 -11.60
C VAL A 420 -16.49 21.03 -13.13
N THR A 421 -17.58 20.52 -13.70
CA THR A 421 -17.69 20.30 -15.14
C THR A 421 -18.15 21.53 -15.92
N SER A 422 -19.02 22.38 -15.34
CA SER A 422 -19.60 23.56 -16.01
C SER A 422 -18.71 24.81 -16.02
N ARG A 423 -17.75 24.92 -15.09
CA ARG A 423 -16.91 26.11 -15.00
C ARG A 423 -15.91 26.20 -16.16
N ILE A 424 -15.73 27.44 -16.65
CA ILE A 424 -14.68 27.81 -17.61
C ILE A 424 -13.32 27.84 -16.91
N LEU A 425 -13.24 28.45 -15.72
CA LEU A 425 -12.03 28.48 -14.89
C LEU A 425 -12.05 27.40 -13.80
N PRO A 426 -10.96 26.65 -13.61
CA PRO A 426 -10.90 25.62 -12.58
C PRO A 426 -11.00 26.20 -11.18
N GLN A 427 -11.60 25.43 -10.27
CA GLN A 427 -11.68 25.81 -8.87
C GLN A 427 -10.30 25.63 -8.19
N PRO A 428 -10.00 26.41 -7.13
CA PRO A 428 -8.89 26.10 -6.25
C PRO A 428 -8.99 24.67 -5.71
N LEU A 429 -7.85 23.99 -5.60
CA LEU A 429 -7.68 22.65 -5.05
C LEU A 429 -8.35 22.49 -3.68
N THR A 430 -8.21 23.45 -2.76
CA THR A 430 -8.89 23.41 -1.45
C THR A 430 -10.39 23.18 -1.64
N LYS A 431 -11.02 24.02 -2.49
CA LYS A 431 -12.46 23.98 -2.72
C LYS A 431 -12.86 22.70 -3.42
N PHE A 432 -12.07 22.26 -4.40
CA PHE A 432 -12.26 20.99 -5.09
C PHE A 432 -12.22 19.80 -4.11
N CYS A 433 -11.22 19.74 -3.22
CA CYS A 433 -11.10 18.68 -2.22
C CYS A 433 -12.26 18.69 -1.22
N LYS A 434 -12.60 19.85 -0.65
CA LYS A 434 -13.67 19.99 0.36
C LYS A 434 -15.08 19.74 -0.17
N SER A 435 -15.28 19.77 -1.49
CA SER A 435 -16.58 19.56 -2.12
C SER A 435 -16.63 18.23 -2.85
N PHE A 436 -15.95 18.14 -3.98
CA PHE A 436 -16.01 16.99 -4.88
C PHE A 436 -15.36 15.76 -4.27
N VAL A 437 -14.08 15.85 -3.86
CA VAL A 437 -13.35 14.68 -3.33
C VAL A 437 -13.98 14.19 -2.02
N ALA A 438 -14.35 15.10 -1.12
CA ALA A 438 -15.08 14.78 0.10
C ALA A 438 -16.37 13.99 -0.20
N SER A 439 -17.18 14.46 -1.17
CA SER A 439 -18.41 13.76 -1.54
C SER A 439 -18.16 12.37 -2.14
N THR A 440 -17.12 12.23 -2.99
CA THR A 440 -16.73 10.91 -3.54
C THR A 440 -16.20 9.95 -2.47
N ALA A 441 -15.74 10.48 -1.34
CA ALA A 441 -15.28 9.74 -0.18
C ALA A 441 -16.35 9.62 0.91
N HIS A 442 -17.62 9.94 0.59
CA HIS A 442 -18.78 9.84 1.48
C HIS A 442 -18.84 10.85 2.65
N TYR A 443 -18.08 11.95 2.57
CA TYR A 443 -18.12 13.04 3.54
C TYR A 443 -19.04 14.17 3.10
N LEU A 444 -19.91 14.62 4.01
CA LEU A 444 -20.70 15.85 3.83
C LEU A 444 -19.92 17.10 4.24
N SER A 445 -19.01 16.96 5.21
CA SER A 445 -18.16 18.04 5.70
C SER A 445 -16.77 17.92 5.10
N GLY A 446 -16.36 18.94 4.36
CA GLY A 446 -14.99 19.03 3.85
C GLY A 446 -13.95 19.15 4.96
N ASP A 447 -14.30 19.67 6.14
CA ASP A 447 -13.36 19.76 7.26
C ASP A 447 -13.16 18.40 7.94
N ASP A 448 -14.23 17.61 8.10
CA ASP A 448 -14.16 16.24 8.64
C ASP A 448 -13.34 15.35 7.69
N PHE A 449 -13.62 15.45 6.38
CA PHE A 449 -12.83 14.78 5.34
C PHE A 449 -11.33 15.09 5.48
N MET A 450 -10.96 16.37 5.60
CA MET A 450 -9.56 16.76 5.69
C MET A 450 -8.91 16.29 7.00
N ALA A 451 -9.66 16.28 8.10
CA ALA A 451 -9.18 15.77 9.39
C ALA A 451 -8.92 14.26 9.35
N GLU A 452 -9.87 13.48 8.84
CA GLU A 452 -9.79 12.01 8.82
C GLU A 452 -8.80 11.47 7.79
N THR A 453 -8.62 12.18 6.68
CA THR A 453 -7.73 11.75 5.60
C THR A 453 -6.29 12.27 5.74
N SER A 454 -6.03 13.12 6.74
CA SER A 454 -4.67 13.49 7.14
C SER A 454 -3.94 12.31 7.81
N ALA A 455 -2.60 12.30 7.75
CA ALA A 455 -1.77 11.22 8.31
C ALA A 455 -1.03 11.61 9.60
N VAL A 456 -1.29 12.81 10.16
CA VAL A 456 -0.62 13.30 11.39
C VAL A 456 -0.79 12.33 12.55
N ASN A 457 -2.00 11.83 12.75
CA ASN A 457 -2.35 10.99 13.90
C ASN A 457 -2.01 9.50 13.68
N ASP A 458 -1.60 9.13 12.48
CA ASP A 458 -1.23 7.75 12.14
C ASP A 458 0.25 7.46 12.43
N LEU A 459 1.11 8.50 12.45
CA LEU A 459 2.55 8.36 12.70
C LEU A 459 2.92 7.62 14.01
N PRO A 460 2.27 7.91 15.17
CA PRO A 460 2.57 7.21 16.41
C PRO A 460 2.27 5.70 16.36
N ASN A 461 1.36 5.30 15.46
CA ASN A 461 0.91 3.91 15.31
C ASN A 461 1.76 3.11 14.32
N ILE A 462 2.73 3.72 13.65
CA ILE A 462 3.65 2.99 12.76
C ILE A 462 4.51 2.03 13.58
N ARG A 463 4.54 0.76 13.15
CA ARG A 463 5.28 -0.37 13.78
C ARG A 463 6.30 -1.03 12.85
N VAL A 464 6.69 -0.33 11.78
CA VAL A 464 7.70 -0.78 10.82
C VAL A 464 8.67 0.36 10.51
N PRO A 465 9.96 0.08 10.25
CA PRO A 465 10.93 1.12 9.90
C PRO A 465 10.39 2.05 8.79
N CYS A 466 10.28 3.33 9.11
CA CYS A 466 9.74 4.35 8.21
C CYS A 466 10.66 5.58 8.18
N LEU A 467 11.22 5.87 7.02
CA LEU A 467 11.97 7.09 6.78
C LEU A 467 11.06 8.13 6.11
N ALA A 468 10.93 9.31 6.69
CA ALA A 468 10.28 10.47 6.09
C ALA A 468 11.29 11.56 5.76
N VAL A 469 11.17 12.18 4.58
CA VAL A 469 12.03 13.26 4.13
C VAL A 469 11.17 14.46 3.70
N ASN A 470 11.28 15.58 4.41
CA ASN A 470 10.56 16.83 4.10
C ASN A 470 11.53 18.02 4.07
N CYS A 471 11.10 19.12 3.44
CA CYS A 471 11.83 20.39 3.49
C CYS A 471 11.03 21.42 4.30
N ALA A 472 11.70 22.25 5.08
CA ALA A 472 11.09 23.27 5.93
C ALA A 472 10.53 24.44 5.11
N ASP A 473 11.06 24.68 3.91
CA ASP A 473 10.56 25.66 2.93
C ASP A 473 9.55 25.06 1.93
N ASP A 474 9.03 23.86 2.18
CA ASP A 474 8.01 23.25 1.33
C ASP A 474 6.74 24.12 1.31
N PRO A 475 6.31 24.62 0.13
CA PRO A 475 5.16 25.53 0.03
C PRO A 475 3.80 24.86 0.26
N LEU A 476 3.75 23.52 0.28
CA LEU A 476 2.54 22.74 0.55
C LEU A 476 2.47 22.23 1.99
N MET A 477 3.63 22.06 2.63
CA MET A 477 3.73 21.60 4.01
C MET A 477 4.86 22.35 4.72
N PRO A 478 4.62 23.60 5.15
CA PRO A 478 5.66 24.42 5.76
C PRO A 478 6.28 23.75 6.98
N GLY A 479 7.56 24.04 7.23
CA GLY A 479 8.31 23.39 8.29
C GLY A 479 7.67 23.45 9.67
N LYS A 480 6.97 24.54 10.01
CA LYS A 480 6.26 24.69 11.29
C LYS A 480 5.08 23.71 11.47
N ASP A 481 4.50 23.23 10.37
CA ASP A 481 3.31 22.38 10.33
C ASP A 481 3.68 20.88 10.22
N LEU A 482 4.98 20.55 10.17
CA LEU A 482 5.46 19.17 10.18
C LEU A 482 5.23 18.50 11.54
N PRO A 483 4.67 17.27 11.58
CA PRO A 483 4.25 16.60 12.82
C PRO A 483 5.42 15.95 13.57
N ARG A 484 6.39 16.78 14.00
CA ARG A 484 7.60 16.33 14.70
C ARG A 484 7.28 15.60 16.00
N SER A 485 6.30 16.10 16.76
CA SER A 485 5.86 15.49 18.01
C SER A 485 5.34 14.08 17.80
N GLN A 486 4.49 13.87 16.79
CA GLN A 486 3.90 12.58 16.47
C GLN A 486 4.96 11.62 15.92
N ALA A 487 5.90 12.11 15.10
CA ALA A 487 7.02 11.31 14.63
C ALA A 487 7.90 10.79 15.78
N ARG A 488 8.17 11.61 16.81
CA ARG A 488 8.96 11.19 17.99
C ARG A 488 8.29 10.11 18.85
N GLN A 489 6.97 9.95 18.74
CA GLN A 489 6.23 8.97 19.53
C GLN A 489 6.43 7.53 19.01
N SER A 490 6.82 7.36 17.75
CA SER A 490 7.12 6.02 17.21
C SER A 490 8.63 5.74 17.22
N PRO A 491 9.08 4.61 17.80
CA PRO A 491 10.48 4.19 17.71
C PRO A 491 10.88 3.67 16.32
N PHE A 492 9.93 3.63 15.38
CA PHE A 492 10.14 3.15 14.02
C PHE A 492 10.23 4.28 12.99
N VAL A 493 9.94 5.53 13.36
CA VAL A 493 9.89 6.67 12.44
C VAL A 493 11.13 7.55 12.57
N ILE A 494 11.75 7.85 11.43
CA ILE A 494 12.75 8.90 11.28
C ILE A 494 12.14 9.98 10.39
N MET A 495 12.13 11.22 10.82
CA MET A 495 11.77 12.37 9.99
C MET A 495 12.99 13.25 9.79
N ALA A 496 13.49 13.29 8.56
CA ALA A 496 14.57 14.16 8.11
C ALA A 496 13.99 15.45 7.54
N VAL A 497 14.23 16.57 8.22
CA VAL A 497 13.79 17.89 7.79
C VAL A 497 14.97 18.70 7.26
N LEU A 498 14.92 18.92 5.96
CA LEU A 498 15.86 19.72 5.20
C LEU A 498 15.48 21.20 5.36
N LYS A 499 16.43 22.12 5.54
CA LYS A 499 16.14 23.57 5.64
C LYS A 499 15.44 24.15 4.39
N GLN A 500 15.92 23.76 3.23
CA GLN A 500 15.48 24.12 1.89
C GLN A 500 15.29 22.91 0.97
N GLY A 501 14.59 23.07 -0.13
CA GLY A 501 14.35 22.02 -1.13
C GLY A 501 12.95 22.07 -1.73
N GLY A 502 12.05 22.89 -1.18
CA GLY A 502 10.67 22.97 -1.63
C GLY A 502 9.97 21.61 -1.58
N HIS A 503 8.95 21.45 -2.43
CA HIS A 503 8.26 20.18 -2.60
C HIS A 503 8.98 19.35 -3.67
N LEU A 504 9.64 18.25 -3.28
CA LEU A 504 10.40 17.34 -4.15
C LEU A 504 11.64 17.95 -4.86
N GLY A 505 12.09 19.14 -4.46
CA GLY A 505 13.20 19.89 -5.10
C GLY A 505 14.56 19.73 -4.41
N THR A 506 14.84 18.59 -3.78
CA THR A 506 16.11 18.34 -3.08
C THR A 506 17.28 18.04 -4.05
N PHE A 507 17.71 19.06 -4.80
CA PHE A 507 18.77 18.96 -5.79
C PHE A 507 20.17 18.80 -5.19
N THR A 508 21.13 18.45 -6.06
CA THR A 508 22.48 18.03 -5.67
C THR A 508 23.53 19.14 -5.79
N THR A 509 24.48 19.14 -4.86
CA THR A 509 25.69 19.99 -4.92
C THR A 509 26.80 19.34 -5.76
N LYS A 510 27.87 20.08 -6.09
CA LYS A 510 29.06 19.47 -6.71
C LYS A 510 29.70 18.40 -5.79
N LYS A 511 29.78 18.67 -4.49
CA LYS A 511 30.27 17.71 -3.48
C LYS A 511 29.39 16.47 -3.43
N TRP A 512 28.07 16.65 -3.41
CA TRP A 512 27.09 15.55 -3.47
C TRP A 512 27.26 14.71 -4.73
N LYS A 513 27.41 15.36 -5.89
CA LYS A 513 27.60 14.65 -7.16
C LYS A 513 28.85 13.78 -7.18
N LYS A 514 29.91 14.18 -6.47
CA LYS A 514 31.12 13.38 -6.33
C LYS A 514 30.89 12.11 -5.51
N LEU A 515 30.03 12.16 -4.48
CA LEU A 515 29.76 11.01 -3.59
C LEU A 515 28.63 10.11 -4.10
N HIS A 516 27.54 10.69 -4.61
CA HIS A 516 26.29 9.97 -4.93
C HIS A 516 25.89 10.07 -6.41
N GLY A 517 26.76 10.60 -7.26
CA GLY A 517 26.47 10.80 -8.67
C GLY A 517 25.34 11.81 -8.90
N LYS A 518 24.55 11.63 -9.96
CA LYS A 518 23.47 12.56 -10.30
C LYS A 518 22.21 12.41 -9.43
N LYS A 519 22.17 11.44 -8.50
CA LYS A 519 21.00 11.14 -7.65
C LYS A 519 20.64 12.32 -6.76
N ARG A 520 19.37 12.71 -6.68
CA ARG A 520 18.89 13.68 -5.69
C ARG A 520 19.13 13.22 -4.26
N TYR A 521 19.04 14.15 -3.32
CA TYR A 521 19.20 13.86 -1.90
C TYR A 521 18.30 12.71 -1.44
N HIS A 522 16.98 12.86 -1.61
CA HIS A 522 16.03 11.83 -1.17
C HIS A 522 16.31 10.48 -1.84
N THR A 523 16.64 10.45 -3.13
CA THR A 523 16.95 9.22 -3.86
C THR A 523 18.11 8.45 -3.22
N ALA A 524 19.22 9.12 -2.87
CA ALA A 524 20.36 8.42 -2.28
C ALA A 524 20.09 7.96 -0.83
N VAL A 525 19.38 8.78 -0.05
CA VAL A 525 19.01 8.42 1.33
C VAL A 525 18.03 7.23 1.34
N VAL A 526 17.03 7.25 0.46
CA VAL A 526 16.07 6.15 0.32
C VAL A 526 16.75 4.86 -0.14
N GLU A 527 17.73 4.95 -1.04
CA GLU A 527 18.53 3.79 -1.44
C GLU A 527 19.35 3.21 -0.27
N GLU A 528 20.03 4.04 0.50
CA GLU A 528 20.76 3.58 1.69
C GLU A 528 19.81 2.98 2.73
N TRP A 529 18.67 3.62 2.95
CA TRP A 529 17.64 3.19 3.90
C TRP A 529 17.14 1.78 3.59
N PHE A 530 16.75 1.49 2.35
CA PHE A 530 16.27 0.16 2.02
C PHE A 530 17.37 -0.89 2.03
N LYS A 531 18.59 -0.59 1.56
CA LYS A 531 19.73 -1.52 1.67
C LYS A 531 20.03 -1.90 3.12
N ALA A 532 19.92 -0.95 4.06
CA ALA A 532 20.08 -1.25 5.47
C ALA A 532 18.97 -2.20 5.97
N ASN A 533 17.72 -1.95 5.57
CA ASN A 533 16.58 -2.80 5.97
C ASN A 533 16.60 -4.19 5.32
N GLU A 534 17.15 -4.33 4.11
CA GLU A 534 17.31 -5.63 3.43
C GLU A 534 18.16 -6.63 4.21
N ALA A 535 19.09 -6.15 5.04
CA ALA A 535 19.90 -7.01 5.90
C ALA A 535 19.10 -7.62 7.07
N LEU A 536 17.94 -7.06 7.44
CA LEU A 536 17.09 -7.60 8.50
C LEU A 536 16.32 -8.84 8.02
N PRO A 537 16.07 -9.85 8.88
CA PRO A 537 15.27 -11.01 8.51
C PRO A 537 13.84 -10.62 8.12
N GLN A 538 13.21 -11.40 7.23
CA GLN A 538 11.80 -11.22 6.87
C GLN A 538 10.89 -11.73 7.99
N ILE A 539 10.61 -10.88 8.97
CA ILE A 539 9.79 -11.20 10.15
C ILE A 539 8.36 -10.66 10.09
N ARG A 540 7.98 -9.99 8.99
CA ARG A 540 6.66 -9.37 8.89
C ARG A 540 5.58 -10.42 8.64
N PRO A 541 4.40 -10.27 9.27
CA PRO A 541 3.30 -11.20 9.08
C PRO A 541 2.88 -11.22 7.60
N ARG A 542 2.53 -12.41 7.11
CA ARG A 542 1.90 -12.58 5.80
C ARG A 542 0.39 -12.60 6.02
N PRO A 543 -0.39 -11.71 5.38
CA PRO A 543 -1.81 -11.66 5.61
C PRO A 543 -2.44 -12.98 5.18
N GLN A 544 -3.25 -13.57 6.06
CA GLN A 544 -4.06 -14.73 5.67
C GLN A 544 -5.12 -14.28 4.67
N ILE A 545 -5.15 -14.90 3.50
CA ILE A 545 -6.08 -14.54 2.43
C ILE A 545 -7.41 -15.26 2.61
N VAL A 546 -8.49 -14.51 2.53
CA VAL A 546 -9.87 -15.01 2.55
C VAL A 546 -10.49 -14.84 1.17
N ASN A 547 -11.18 -15.88 0.70
CA ASN A 547 -11.93 -15.83 -0.55
C ASN A 547 -13.35 -15.30 -0.28
N ALA A 548 -13.80 -14.38 -1.12
CA ALA A 548 -15.15 -13.84 -1.17
C ALA A 548 -15.88 -14.31 -2.44
N HIS A 549 -17.15 -13.93 -2.56
CA HIS A 549 -17.93 -14.24 -3.76
C HIS A 549 -17.33 -13.55 -5.01
N GLN A 550 -17.69 -14.01 -6.22
CA GLN A 550 -17.21 -13.45 -7.50
C GLN A 550 -15.67 -13.44 -7.70
N GLY A 551 -14.95 -14.33 -7.00
CA GLY A 551 -13.49 -14.46 -7.13
C GLY A 551 -12.70 -13.32 -6.48
N PHE A 552 -13.35 -12.52 -5.61
CA PHE A 552 -12.67 -11.53 -4.79
C PHE A 552 -11.88 -12.21 -3.68
N VAL A 553 -10.75 -11.61 -3.31
CA VAL A 553 -9.90 -12.03 -2.20
C VAL A 553 -9.54 -10.82 -1.34
N TYR A 554 -9.31 -11.04 -0.06
CA TYR A 554 -8.95 -9.97 0.88
C TYR A 554 -8.14 -10.52 2.06
N PRO A 555 -7.33 -9.68 2.74
CA PRO A 555 -6.67 -10.08 3.97
C PRO A 555 -7.69 -10.26 5.10
N GLN A 556 -7.53 -11.30 5.92
CA GLN A 556 -8.44 -11.60 7.02
C GLN A 556 -8.65 -10.37 7.93
N GLY A 557 -9.92 -10.12 8.27
CA GLY A 557 -10.31 -8.95 9.07
C GLY A 557 -10.31 -7.62 8.33
N ARG A 558 -9.93 -7.59 7.04
CA ARG A 558 -9.84 -6.37 6.21
C ARG A 558 -10.58 -6.48 4.86
N PRO A 559 -11.90 -6.78 4.89
CA PRO A 559 -12.74 -6.87 3.68
C PRO A 559 -12.82 -5.59 2.85
N GLU A 560 -12.52 -4.42 3.42
CA GLU A 560 -12.39 -3.16 2.68
C GLU A 560 -11.24 -3.15 1.66
N MET A 561 -10.27 -4.07 1.80
CA MET A 561 -9.15 -4.26 0.88
C MET A 561 -9.43 -5.32 -0.19
N ALA A 562 -10.69 -5.76 -0.31
CA ALA A 562 -11.03 -6.81 -1.26
C ALA A 562 -10.79 -6.41 -2.71
N PHE A 563 -10.13 -7.31 -3.44
CA PHE A 563 -9.81 -7.13 -4.85
C PHE A 563 -9.90 -8.46 -5.62
N ARG A 564 -9.94 -8.37 -6.94
CA ARG A 564 -9.63 -9.48 -7.84
C ARG A 564 -8.81 -9.00 -9.02
N GLU A 565 -7.99 -9.89 -9.57
CA GLU A 565 -7.28 -9.61 -10.81
C GLU A 565 -8.22 -9.82 -12.01
N VAL A 566 -8.22 -8.87 -12.95
CA VAL A 566 -9.08 -8.87 -14.12
C VAL A 566 -8.29 -8.55 -15.40
N SER A 567 -8.86 -8.85 -16.56
CA SER A 567 -8.26 -8.44 -17.83
C SER A 567 -8.59 -6.98 -18.16
N GLN A 568 -7.75 -6.34 -18.98
CA GLN A 568 -8.07 -5.01 -19.51
C GLN A 568 -9.39 -5.02 -20.31
N MET A 569 -9.65 -6.11 -21.03
CA MET A 569 -10.88 -6.26 -21.82
C MET A 569 -12.11 -6.30 -20.91
N TYR A 570 -12.03 -7.01 -19.78
CA TYR A 570 -13.09 -7.03 -18.78
C TYR A 570 -13.47 -5.62 -18.32
N LEU A 571 -12.47 -4.82 -17.92
CA LEU A 571 -12.71 -3.43 -17.52
C LEU A 571 -13.27 -2.58 -18.67
N LYS A 572 -12.84 -2.79 -19.92
CA LYS A 572 -13.42 -2.05 -21.05
C LYS A 572 -14.89 -2.39 -21.29
N LEU A 573 -15.26 -3.67 -21.21
CA LEU A 573 -16.61 -4.16 -21.48
C LEU A 573 -17.60 -3.82 -20.36
N LYS A 574 -17.16 -3.91 -19.09
CA LYS A 574 -18.03 -3.62 -17.94
C LYS A 574 -18.56 -2.18 -17.95
N PHE A 575 -17.79 -1.23 -18.49
CA PHE A 575 -18.10 0.19 -18.46
C PHE A 575 -18.43 0.80 -19.82
N THR A 576 -18.49 -0.01 -20.88
CA THR A 576 -19.27 0.36 -22.07
C THR A 576 -20.75 0.32 -21.71
N ARG A 577 -21.37 1.50 -21.60
CA ARG A 577 -22.80 1.65 -21.28
C ARG A 577 -23.64 0.71 -22.16
N PRO A 578 -24.41 -0.23 -21.57
CA PRO A 578 -25.62 -0.68 -22.22
C PRO A 578 -26.52 0.54 -22.40
N THR A 579 -27.10 0.74 -23.58
CA THR A 579 -28.24 1.63 -23.74
C THR A 579 -29.39 1.07 -22.91
N TYR A 580 -29.49 1.46 -21.64
CA TYR A 580 -30.67 1.12 -20.84
C TYR A 580 -31.88 1.85 -21.44
N PRO A 581 -32.97 1.15 -21.76
CA PRO A 581 -34.20 1.83 -22.14
C PRO A 581 -34.60 2.72 -20.96
N LYS A 582 -34.82 4.01 -21.24
CA LYS A 582 -35.34 4.95 -20.24
C LYS A 582 -36.65 4.36 -19.72
N PHE A 583 -36.66 3.89 -18.47
CA PHE A 583 -37.91 3.60 -17.79
C PHE A 583 -38.68 4.92 -17.72
N LYS A 584 -39.76 5.00 -18.51
CA LYS A 584 -40.79 6.01 -18.31
C LYS A 584 -41.40 5.67 -16.96
N THR A 585 -41.16 6.51 -15.96
CA THR A 585 -41.98 6.55 -14.75
C THR A 585 -43.43 6.75 -15.19
N THR A 586 -44.24 5.72 -15.05
CA THR A 586 -45.71 5.77 -15.13
C THR A 586 -46.30 6.27 -13.83
#